data_AF-A0A3D2URT2-F1
#
_entry.id   AF-A0A3D2URT2-F1
#
_cell.length_a   1.000
_cell.length_b   1.000
_cell.length_c   1.000
_cell.angle_alpha   90.00
_cell.angle_beta   90.00
_cell.angle_gamma   90.00
#
_symmetry.space_group_name_H-M   'P 1'
#
loop_
_entity.id
_entity.type
_entity.pdbx_description
1 polymer ?
#
loop_
_entity_poly.entity_id
_entity_poly.type
_entity_poly.pdbx_seq_one_letter_code
_entity_poly.pdbx_strand_id
1 'polypeptide(L)'
;IKSTSPIQIVIPEFKLIVGQYPSESAFHENCFSTIPLELRKKLLLHTRNIDFSHTMRIFQHFTLGSENFKKTYNLPAEFETDSFLLKDDVSNINDEIREKLLQHHIAGFTARPSKIPVQVAEAIIGYAPEAELALELVNLDIPLIAFGKLEYIASKYGLDSAILIKPSPFQALAGVLAAWTKDEWLALQSAYHWFEKNELSETFKQLPKEFELIVVEDTMGGIRSVQSAGEILQQAGFDVHIKTIGLTSDSQAKASAFKKAGIECFDTWEEIITNLEI
;
A
#
# COMPACT_ATOMS: atom_id res chain seq x y z
N ILE A 1 -38.11 2.37 -7.48
CA ILE A 1 -37.97 3.42 -8.51
C ILE A 1 -36.84 2.98 -9.43
N LYS A 2 -37.15 2.35 -10.58
CA LYS A 2 -36.14 2.04 -11.60
C LYS A 2 -35.98 3.30 -12.45
N SER A 3 -34.92 4.08 -12.20
CA SER A 3 -34.51 5.15 -13.11
C SER A 3 -34.06 4.51 -14.42
N THR A 4 -34.77 4.78 -15.51
CA THR A 4 -34.52 4.22 -16.86
C THR A 4 -33.44 4.99 -17.63
N SER A 5 -32.66 5.83 -16.96
CA SER A 5 -31.51 6.52 -17.54
C SER A 5 -30.41 6.63 -16.48
N PRO A 6 -29.13 6.45 -16.85
CA PRO A 6 -28.03 6.67 -15.92
C PRO A 6 -28.10 8.12 -15.45
N ILE A 7 -28.17 8.32 -14.13
CA ILE A 7 -28.09 9.65 -13.55
C ILE A 7 -26.68 10.17 -13.87
N GLN A 8 -26.60 11.16 -14.74
CA GLN A 8 -25.33 11.82 -15.04
C GLN A 8 -24.97 12.68 -13.82
N ILE A 9 -24.08 12.15 -12.97
CA ILE A 9 -23.54 12.88 -11.83
C ILE A 9 -22.47 13.84 -12.38
N VAL A 10 -22.78 15.13 -12.40
CA VAL A 10 -21.79 16.17 -12.71
C VAL A 10 -21.05 16.52 -11.43
N ILE A 11 -19.75 16.24 -11.38
CA ILE A 11 -18.88 16.65 -10.29
C ILE A 11 -18.37 18.06 -10.64
N PRO A 12 -18.70 19.10 -9.84
CA PRO A 12 -18.16 20.43 -10.06
C PRO A 12 -16.64 20.42 -9.98
N GLU A 13 -15.96 21.27 -10.75
CA GLU A 13 -14.54 21.51 -10.53
C GLU A 13 -14.34 22.28 -9.22
N PHE A 14 -13.30 21.93 -8.46
CA PHE A 14 -12.91 22.59 -7.23
C PHE A 14 -11.41 22.53 -7.03
N LYS A 15 -10.90 23.46 -6.21
CA LYS A 15 -9.47 23.50 -5.87
C LYS A 15 -9.18 22.48 -4.79
N LEU A 16 -8.10 21.72 -4.97
CA LEU A 16 -7.56 20.86 -3.92
C LEU A 16 -6.82 21.72 -2.90
N ILE A 17 -7.16 21.54 -1.63
CA ILE A 17 -6.51 22.20 -0.50
C ILE A 17 -5.42 21.27 0.02
N VAL A 18 -4.19 21.76 0.11
CA VAL A 18 -3.05 20.99 0.60
C VAL A 18 -3.30 20.55 2.05
N GLY A 19 -3.02 19.28 2.35
CA GLY A 19 -3.25 18.69 3.66
C GLY A 19 -4.71 18.28 3.94
N GLN A 20 -5.60 18.38 2.95
CA GLN A 20 -6.99 17.93 3.05
C GLN A 20 -7.32 16.85 2.02
N TYR A 21 -8.30 16.03 2.34
CA TYR A 21 -8.84 15.10 1.36
C TYR A 21 -9.62 15.85 0.26
N PRO A 22 -9.67 15.32 -0.97
CA PRO A 22 -10.47 15.92 -2.05
C PRO A 22 -11.95 16.14 -1.65
N SER A 23 -12.52 15.24 -0.85
CA SER A 23 -13.89 15.39 -0.34
C SER A 23 -14.05 16.62 0.56
N GLU A 24 -13.07 16.91 1.41
CA GLU A 24 -13.08 18.06 2.32
C GLU A 24 -12.87 19.35 1.54
N SER A 25 -11.94 19.34 0.57
CA SER A 25 -11.75 20.45 -0.37
C SER A 25 -13.05 20.77 -1.11
N ALA A 26 -13.77 19.76 -1.61
CA ALA A 26 -15.07 19.93 -2.26
C ALA A 26 -16.13 20.53 -1.32
N PHE A 27 -16.12 20.14 -0.04
CA PHE A 27 -17.02 20.73 0.95
C PHE A 27 -16.72 22.23 1.15
N HIS A 28 -15.45 22.59 1.32
CA HIS A 28 -15.02 23.97 1.55
C HIS A 28 -15.24 24.89 0.34
N GLU A 29 -15.13 24.36 -0.87
CA GLU A 29 -15.48 25.06 -2.12
C GLU A 29 -16.99 25.04 -2.42
N ASN A 30 -17.82 24.60 -1.46
CA ASN A 30 -19.29 24.57 -1.56
C ASN A 30 -19.82 23.75 -2.75
N CYS A 31 -19.10 22.70 -3.16
CA CYS A 31 -19.60 21.74 -4.14
C CYS A 31 -20.88 21.06 -3.65
N PHE A 32 -21.71 20.60 -4.59
CA PHE A 32 -22.98 19.92 -4.29
C PHE A 32 -23.93 20.74 -3.38
N SER A 33 -24.02 22.04 -3.66
CA SER A 33 -24.80 23.00 -2.86
C SER A 33 -26.29 22.67 -2.75
N THR A 34 -26.81 21.87 -3.68
CA THR A 34 -28.18 21.33 -3.67
C THR A 34 -28.42 20.28 -2.59
N ILE A 35 -27.37 19.65 -2.05
CA ILE A 35 -27.46 18.72 -0.92
C ILE A 35 -27.58 19.54 0.38
N PRO A 36 -28.55 19.22 1.27
CA PRO A 36 -28.68 19.88 2.57
C PRO A 36 -27.36 19.89 3.34
N LEU A 37 -27.01 21.03 3.94
CA LEU A 37 -25.70 21.28 4.55
C LEU A 37 -25.26 20.16 5.51
N GLU A 38 -26.16 19.73 6.40
CA GLU A 38 -25.86 18.69 7.39
C GLU A 38 -25.60 17.32 6.76
N LEU A 39 -26.31 16.98 5.68
CA LEU A 39 -26.04 15.76 4.94
C LEU A 39 -24.69 15.87 4.20
N ARG A 40 -24.40 17.04 3.63
CA ARG A 40 -23.14 17.28 2.93
C ARG A 40 -21.93 17.19 3.85
N LYS A 41 -22.02 17.73 5.06
CA LYS A 41 -20.99 17.58 6.10
C LYS A 41 -20.71 16.10 6.36
N LYS A 42 -21.76 15.28 6.55
CA LYS A 42 -21.63 13.83 6.80
C LYS A 42 -21.03 13.06 5.62
N LEU A 43 -21.26 13.51 4.39
CA LEU A 43 -20.77 12.85 3.18
C LEU A 43 -19.34 13.25 2.80
N LEU A 44 -18.92 14.47 3.12
CA LEU A 44 -17.69 15.07 2.58
C LEU A 44 -16.60 15.36 3.61
N LEU A 45 -16.96 15.52 4.89
CA LEU A 45 -16.00 15.74 5.97
C LEU A 45 -15.73 14.44 6.72
N HIS A 46 -14.48 14.26 7.19
CA HIS A 46 -14.07 13.11 8.00
C HIS A 46 -14.39 11.77 7.32
N THR A 47 -14.31 11.72 5.99
CA THR A 47 -14.81 10.61 5.17
C THR A 47 -14.13 9.28 5.47
N ARG A 48 -12.92 9.31 6.03
CA ARG A 48 -12.15 8.12 6.45
C ARG A 48 -12.20 7.84 7.95
N ASN A 49 -12.84 8.68 8.75
CA ASN A 49 -12.97 8.45 10.18
C ASN A 49 -14.13 7.49 10.44
N ILE A 50 -13.82 6.32 11.00
CA ILE A 50 -14.79 5.24 11.21
C ILE A 50 -15.91 5.60 12.20
N ASP A 51 -15.62 6.48 13.17
CA ASP A 51 -16.59 6.88 14.20
C ASP A 51 -17.64 7.84 13.63
N PHE A 52 -17.23 8.69 12.67
CA PHE A 52 -18.09 9.71 12.08
C PHE A 52 -18.74 9.27 10.76
N SER A 53 -18.01 8.57 9.89
CA SER A 53 -18.42 8.26 8.51
C SER A 53 -19.14 6.91 8.42
N HIS A 54 -20.47 6.95 8.30
CA HIS A 54 -21.27 5.75 8.05
C HIS A 54 -20.94 5.10 6.69
N THR A 55 -20.62 5.90 5.67
CA THR A 55 -20.16 5.39 4.37
C THR A 55 -18.85 4.60 4.52
N MET A 56 -17.90 5.10 5.33
CA MET A 56 -16.67 4.36 5.61
C MET A 56 -16.94 3.07 6.37
N ARG A 57 -17.85 3.08 7.34
CA ARG A 57 -18.25 1.86 8.05
C ARG A 57 -18.81 0.82 7.09
N ILE A 58 -19.77 1.18 6.25
CA ILE A 58 -20.34 0.29 5.24
C ILE A 58 -19.25 -0.24 4.31
N PHE A 59 -18.38 0.64 3.80
CA PHE A 59 -17.27 0.25 2.93
C PHE A 59 -16.37 -0.80 3.62
N GLN A 60 -15.97 -0.53 4.86
CA GLN A 60 -15.10 -1.42 5.64
C GLN A 60 -15.77 -2.75 6.01
N HIS A 61 -17.11 -2.79 6.18
CA HIS A 61 -17.82 -4.06 6.33
C HIS A 61 -17.65 -4.93 5.09
N PHE A 62 -17.88 -4.39 3.89
CA PHE A 62 -17.68 -5.15 2.65
C PHE A 62 -16.23 -5.55 2.44
N THR A 63 -15.29 -4.64 2.68
CA THR A 63 -13.86 -4.91 2.50
C THR A 63 -13.36 -6.00 3.45
N LEU A 64 -13.61 -5.86 4.76
CA LEU A 64 -13.03 -6.72 5.79
C LEU A 64 -13.91 -7.93 6.16
N GLY A 65 -15.21 -7.86 5.90
CA GLY A 65 -16.22 -8.72 6.52
C GLY A 65 -16.57 -8.26 7.94
N SER A 66 -17.75 -8.65 8.41
CA SER A 66 -18.29 -8.22 9.72
C SER A 66 -17.42 -8.64 10.91
N GLU A 67 -16.84 -9.84 10.86
CA GLU A 67 -15.91 -10.35 11.88
C GLU A 67 -14.66 -9.49 12.04
N ASN A 68 -13.94 -9.23 10.94
CA ASN A 68 -12.71 -8.43 10.98
C ASN A 68 -13.01 -6.96 11.23
N PHE A 69 -14.15 -6.44 10.76
CA PHE A 69 -14.62 -5.10 11.13
C PHE A 69 -14.72 -4.95 12.65
N LYS A 70 -15.43 -5.87 13.32
CA LYS A 70 -15.58 -5.87 14.79
C LYS A 70 -14.23 -5.87 15.49
N LYS A 71 -13.30 -6.74 15.06
CA LYS A 71 -11.95 -6.84 15.62
C LYS A 71 -11.10 -5.58 15.39
N THR A 72 -11.20 -4.98 14.20
CA THR A 72 -10.37 -3.84 13.78
C THR A 72 -10.77 -2.55 14.46
N TYR A 73 -12.09 -2.30 14.57
CA TYR A 73 -12.63 -1.02 15.02
C TYR A 73 -13.22 -1.06 16.42
N ASN A 74 -13.36 -2.26 17.02
CA ASN A 74 -14.03 -2.45 18.30
C ASN A 74 -15.45 -1.84 18.32
N LEU A 75 -16.13 -1.91 17.18
CA LEU A 75 -17.51 -1.48 16.98
C LEU A 75 -18.37 -2.70 16.64
N PRO A 76 -19.64 -2.73 17.07
CA PRO A 76 -20.54 -3.79 16.62
C PRO A 76 -20.70 -3.73 15.09
N ALA A 77 -20.84 -4.90 14.47
CA ALA A 77 -21.17 -4.95 13.06
C ALA A 77 -22.59 -4.37 12.85
N GLU A 78 -22.73 -3.47 11.89
CA GLU A 78 -24.02 -2.89 11.52
C GLU A 78 -24.87 -3.90 10.72
N PHE A 79 -24.19 -4.80 10.01
CA PHE A 79 -24.78 -5.92 9.28
C PHE A 79 -23.75 -7.04 9.11
N GLU A 80 -24.23 -8.26 8.89
CA GLU A 80 -23.37 -9.42 8.66
C GLU A 80 -23.00 -9.53 7.17
N THR A 81 -21.72 -9.73 6.88
CA THR A 81 -21.22 -9.89 5.51
C THR A 81 -19.85 -10.58 5.51
N ASP A 82 -19.57 -11.33 4.46
CA ASP A 82 -18.26 -11.91 4.20
C ASP A 82 -17.28 -10.82 3.71
N SER A 83 -15.98 -11.06 3.86
CA SER A 83 -14.95 -10.18 3.26
C SER A 83 -14.96 -10.33 1.74
N PHE A 84 -15.23 -9.25 1.01
CA PHE A 84 -15.12 -9.24 -0.45
C PHE A 84 -13.66 -9.42 -0.89
N LEU A 85 -12.68 -8.92 -0.12
CA LEU A 85 -11.26 -9.15 -0.40
C LEU A 85 -10.88 -10.63 -0.40
N LEU A 86 -11.47 -11.44 0.50
CA LEU A 86 -11.19 -12.87 0.54
C LEU A 86 -12.11 -13.69 -0.38
N LYS A 87 -13.35 -13.23 -0.57
CA LYS A 87 -14.39 -14.00 -1.27
C LYS A 87 -14.40 -13.77 -2.78
N ASP A 88 -14.24 -12.52 -3.20
CA ASP A 88 -14.48 -12.09 -4.58
C ASP A 88 -13.20 -11.71 -5.32
N ASP A 89 -12.08 -11.46 -4.62
CA ASP A 89 -10.79 -11.19 -5.23
C ASP A 89 -10.11 -12.49 -5.71
N VAL A 90 -9.26 -12.38 -6.73
CA VAL A 90 -8.60 -13.54 -7.37
C VAL A 90 -7.09 -13.39 -7.24
N SER A 91 -6.46 -14.39 -6.60
CA SER A 91 -5.01 -14.44 -6.53
C SER A 91 -4.39 -14.55 -7.93
N ASN A 92 -3.43 -13.68 -8.21
CA ASN A 92 -2.54 -13.80 -9.37
C ASN A 92 -1.24 -14.57 -9.04
N ILE A 93 -1.15 -15.13 -7.84
CA ILE A 93 -0.05 -15.98 -7.36
C ILE A 93 -0.63 -17.36 -7.10
N ASN A 94 -0.30 -18.30 -7.99
CA ASN A 94 -0.62 -19.72 -7.80
C ASN A 94 0.47 -20.41 -6.96
N ASP A 95 0.30 -21.72 -6.72
CA ASP A 95 1.21 -22.50 -5.88
C ASP A 95 2.64 -22.56 -6.44
N GLU A 96 2.80 -22.70 -7.76
CA GLU A 96 4.12 -22.74 -8.42
C GLU A 96 4.85 -21.40 -8.30
N ILE A 97 4.14 -20.29 -8.55
CA ILE A 97 4.69 -18.94 -8.42
C ILE A 97 5.13 -18.72 -6.97
N ARG A 98 4.27 -19.07 -6.02
CA ARG A 98 4.56 -18.93 -4.59
C ARG A 98 5.79 -19.73 -4.18
N GLU A 99 5.92 -20.98 -4.61
CA GLU A 99 7.07 -21.82 -4.29
C GLU A 99 8.38 -21.23 -4.80
N LYS A 100 8.40 -20.63 -6.00
CA LYS A 100 9.58 -19.96 -6.53
C LYS A 100 9.93 -18.69 -5.75
N LEU A 101 8.94 -17.82 -5.50
CA LEU A 101 9.15 -16.60 -4.70
C LEU A 101 9.75 -16.90 -3.33
N LEU A 102 9.31 -17.97 -2.67
CA LEU A 102 9.78 -18.37 -1.33
C LEU A 102 11.22 -18.92 -1.30
N GLN A 103 11.86 -19.13 -2.46
CA GLN A 103 13.30 -19.45 -2.54
C GLN A 103 14.17 -18.20 -2.28
N HIS A 104 13.56 -17.02 -2.23
CA HIS A 104 14.24 -15.74 -2.07
C HIS A 104 13.91 -15.03 -0.75
N HIS A 105 14.72 -14.04 -0.40
CA HIS A 105 14.37 -13.07 0.63
C HIS A 105 13.35 -12.08 0.06
N ILE A 106 12.07 -12.33 0.37
CA ILE A 106 10.97 -11.49 -0.12
C ILE A 106 10.30 -10.69 1.00
N ALA A 107 9.74 -9.55 0.60
CA ALA A 107 8.83 -8.72 1.38
C ALA A 107 7.81 -8.07 0.43
N GLY A 108 6.57 -7.89 0.90
CA GLY A 108 5.58 -7.08 0.21
C GLY A 108 5.71 -5.61 0.58
N PHE A 109 5.44 -4.70 -0.35
CA PHE A 109 5.23 -3.30 -0.01
C PHE A 109 4.09 -2.69 -0.79
N THR A 110 3.24 -1.89 -0.15
CA THR A 110 2.00 -1.39 -0.77
C THR A 110 1.42 -0.15 -0.09
N ALA A 111 0.65 0.62 -0.84
CA ALA A 111 -0.13 1.74 -0.31
C ALA A 111 -1.46 1.31 0.34
N ARG A 112 -1.80 0.01 0.32
CA ARG A 112 -3.00 -0.51 0.98
C ARG A 112 -2.94 -0.28 2.50
N PRO A 113 -4.07 0.03 3.14
CA PRO A 113 -4.19 -0.02 4.60
C PRO A 113 -3.66 -1.35 5.17
N SER A 114 -3.10 -1.30 6.37
CA SER A 114 -2.57 -2.47 7.05
C SER A 114 -2.65 -2.32 8.55
N LYS A 115 -2.38 -3.41 9.27
CA LYS A 115 -2.03 -3.36 10.70
C LYS A 115 -0.73 -2.59 10.91
N ILE A 116 -0.50 -2.19 12.16
CA ILE A 116 0.82 -1.71 12.61
C ILE A 116 1.86 -2.85 12.51
N PRO A 117 3.18 -2.56 12.62
CA PRO A 117 4.21 -3.57 12.51
C PRO A 117 4.04 -4.71 13.52
N VAL A 118 4.21 -5.96 13.07
CA VAL A 118 3.87 -7.14 13.88
C VAL A 118 4.70 -7.24 15.17
N GLN A 119 5.93 -6.72 15.16
CA GLN A 119 6.85 -6.74 16.31
C GLN A 119 6.48 -5.71 17.40
N VAL A 120 5.51 -4.83 17.15
CA VAL A 120 5.06 -3.83 18.11
C VAL A 120 3.98 -4.44 19.01
N ALA A 121 4.25 -4.53 20.31
CA ALA A 121 3.31 -5.05 21.32
C ALA A 121 2.24 -4.02 21.75
N GLU A 122 1.77 -3.18 20.84
CA GLU A 122 0.70 -2.19 21.08
C GLU A 122 -0.59 -2.68 20.42
N ALA A 123 -1.68 -2.75 21.18
CA ALA A 123 -3.01 -3.04 20.62
C ALA A 123 -3.65 -1.72 20.19
N ILE A 124 -3.48 -1.34 18.91
CA ILE A 124 -4.04 -0.10 18.38
C ILE A 124 -5.22 -0.40 17.47
N ILE A 125 -6.34 0.26 17.76
CA ILE A 125 -7.60 0.15 17.02
C ILE A 125 -7.55 1.06 15.80
N GLY A 126 -8.23 0.67 14.72
CA GLY A 126 -8.43 1.52 13.54
C GLY A 126 -7.48 1.27 12.38
N TYR A 127 -6.55 0.33 12.51
CA TYR A 127 -5.64 -0.09 11.44
C TYR A 127 -6.23 -1.25 10.64
N ALA A 128 -6.90 -0.92 9.53
CA ALA A 128 -7.59 -1.89 8.68
C ALA A 128 -6.60 -2.89 8.03
N PRO A 129 -6.77 -4.20 8.22
CA PRO A 129 -5.80 -5.21 7.80
C PRO A 129 -5.92 -5.58 6.31
N GLU A 130 -6.18 -4.62 5.42
CA GLU A 130 -6.48 -4.90 4.00
C GLU A 130 -5.29 -5.56 3.27
N ALA A 131 -4.07 -5.13 3.56
CA ALA A 131 -2.87 -5.70 2.97
C ALA A 131 -2.53 -7.08 3.55
N GLU A 132 -2.79 -7.32 4.84
CA GLU A 132 -2.65 -8.64 5.45
C GLU A 132 -3.66 -9.63 4.87
N LEU A 133 -4.91 -9.22 4.62
CA LEU A 133 -5.91 -10.06 3.93
C LEU A 133 -5.49 -10.41 2.50
N ALA A 134 -4.80 -9.51 1.80
CA ALA A 134 -4.24 -9.80 0.49
C ALA A 134 -3.12 -10.87 0.56
N LEU A 135 -2.28 -10.83 1.60
CA LEU A 135 -1.27 -11.87 1.84
C LEU A 135 -1.91 -13.22 2.21
N GLU A 136 -3.00 -13.20 2.99
CA GLU A 136 -3.79 -14.39 3.31
C GLU A 136 -4.38 -15.02 2.03
N LEU A 137 -4.96 -14.21 1.14
CA LEU A 137 -5.53 -14.68 -0.14
C LEU A 137 -4.50 -15.39 -1.02
N VAL A 138 -3.27 -14.89 -1.07
CA VAL A 138 -2.18 -15.50 -1.87
C VAL A 138 -1.36 -16.54 -1.10
N ASN A 139 -1.74 -16.81 0.15
CA ASN A 139 -1.09 -17.75 1.07
C ASN A 139 0.42 -17.46 1.27
N LEU A 140 0.79 -16.19 1.41
CA LEU A 140 2.18 -15.77 1.69
C LEU A 140 2.32 -15.24 3.12
N ASP A 141 3.24 -15.84 3.88
CA ASP A 141 3.66 -15.35 5.20
C ASP A 141 5.02 -14.67 5.07
N ILE A 142 5.00 -13.38 4.73
CA ILE A 142 6.19 -12.58 4.44
C ILE A 142 6.10 -11.22 5.13
N PRO A 143 7.24 -10.56 5.42
CA PRO A 143 7.24 -9.19 5.90
C PRO A 143 6.50 -8.27 4.92
N LEU A 144 5.73 -7.33 5.46
CA LEU A 144 4.87 -6.47 4.68
C LEU A 144 5.06 -5.02 5.11
N ILE A 145 5.60 -4.16 4.25
CA ILE A 145 5.68 -2.72 4.51
C ILE A 145 4.49 -2.04 3.83
N ALA A 146 3.39 -1.86 4.55
CA ALA A 146 2.14 -1.31 4.04
C ALA A 146 1.72 0.00 4.76
N PHE A 147 0.63 0.65 4.33
CA PHE A 147 0.34 2.03 4.71
C PHE A 147 0.12 2.24 6.22
N GLY A 148 -0.60 1.35 6.91
CA GLY A 148 -0.79 1.43 8.36
C GLY A 148 0.53 1.40 9.15
N LYS A 149 1.54 0.69 8.64
CA LYS A 149 2.89 0.69 9.22
C LYS A 149 3.63 2.01 9.00
N LEU A 150 3.41 2.65 7.84
CA LEU A 150 3.89 4.00 7.56
C LEU A 150 3.20 5.06 8.44
N GLU A 151 1.88 4.94 8.64
CA GLU A 151 1.13 5.79 9.55
C GLU A 151 1.63 5.65 10.99
N TYR A 152 1.90 4.42 11.41
CA TYR A 152 2.42 4.15 12.75
C TYR A 152 3.79 4.81 12.96
N ILE A 153 4.79 4.55 12.10
CA ILE A 153 6.12 5.20 12.23
C ILE A 153 6.00 6.72 12.13
N ALA A 154 5.20 7.25 11.20
CA ALA A 154 4.99 8.69 11.05
C ALA A 154 4.43 9.33 12.32
N SER A 155 3.47 8.67 12.98
CA SER A 155 2.87 9.16 14.23
C SER A 155 3.87 9.28 15.38
N LYS A 156 4.88 8.38 15.45
CA LYS A 156 5.92 8.43 16.50
C LYS A 156 6.87 9.61 16.33
N TYR A 157 6.95 10.18 15.13
CA TYR A 157 7.86 11.28 14.80
C TYR A 157 7.15 12.57 14.33
N GLY A 158 5.82 12.63 14.42
CA GLY A 158 5.04 13.81 14.03
C GLY A 158 5.11 14.13 12.53
N LEU A 159 5.24 13.11 11.68
CA LEU A 159 5.29 13.24 10.23
C LEU A 159 3.91 13.03 9.58
N ASP A 160 3.74 13.58 8.38
CA ASP A 160 2.67 13.18 7.48
C ASP A 160 3.07 11.88 6.77
N SER A 161 2.30 10.79 6.93
CA SER A 161 2.58 9.50 6.31
C SER A 161 2.57 9.56 4.77
N ALA A 162 1.91 10.53 4.17
CA ALA A 162 1.87 10.72 2.72
C ALA A 162 3.25 11.05 2.11
N ILE A 163 4.23 11.51 2.90
CA ILE A 163 5.60 11.76 2.40
C ILE A 163 6.46 10.48 2.36
N LEU A 164 6.02 9.42 3.06
CA LEU A 164 6.73 8.14 3.18
C LEU A 164 6.31 7.13 2.11
N ILE A 165 5.17 7.35 1.47
CA ILE A 165 4.62 6.47 0.44
C ILE A 165 5.37 6.62 -0.89
N LYS A 166 5.33 5.57 -1.73
CA LYS A 166 5.85 5.64 -3.10
C LYS A 166 5.34 6.89 -3.85
N PRO A 167 6.20 7.64 -4.56
CA PRO A 167 7.53 7.25 -5.04
C PRO A 167 8.70 7.50 -4.07
N SER A 168 8.45 7.91 -2.83
CA SER A 168 9.50 7.99 -1.81
C SER A 168 10.23 6.64 -1.66
N PRO A 169 11.57 6.60 -1.54
CA PRO A 169 12.31 5.35 -1.36
C PRO A 169 12.16 4.75 0.05
N PHE A 170 11.54 5.47 0.99
CA PHE A 170 11.38 5.04 2.38
C PHE A 170 10.78 3.63 2.49
N GLN A 171 9.65 3.43 1.82
CA GLN A 171 8.94 2.17 1.85
C GLN A 171 9.75 1.01 1.24
N ALA A 172 10.47 1.27 0.15
CA ALA A 172 11.35 0.30 -0.50
C ALA A 172 12.57 -0.04 0.37
N LEU A 173 13.24 0.95 0.97
CA LEU A 173 14.36 0.72 1.89
C LEU A 173 13.95 -0.16 3.09
N ALA A 174 12.80 0.13 3.68
CA ALA A 174 12.25 -0.72 4.73
C ALA A 174 11.93 -2.13 4.19
N GLY A 175 11.38 -2.23 2.97
CA GLY A 175 11.10 -3.51 2.32
C GLY A 175 12.34 -4.39 2.14
N VAL A 176 13.45 -3.82 1.64
CA VAL A 176 14.73 -4.54 1.46
C VAL A 176 15.22 -5.11 2.80
N LEU A 177 15.28 -4.27 3.83
CA LEU A 177 15.79 -4.71 5.13
C LEU A 177 14.85 -5.71 5.82
N ALA A 178 13.53 -5.53 5.67
CA ALA A 178 12.54 -6.47 6.20
C ALA A 178 12.61 -7.83 5.49
N ALA A 179 12.82 -7.86 4.17
CA ALA A 179 12.99 -9.09 3.41
C ALA A 179 14.13 -9.96 3.96
N TRP A 180 15.22 -9.31 4.40
CA TRP A 180 16.39 -9.95 5.00
C TRP A 180 16.20 -10.32 6.47
N THR A 181 15.80 -9.36 7.30
CA THR A 181 15.75 -9.52 8.77
C THR A 181 14.49 -10.20 9.28
N LYS A 182 13.42 -10.20 8.47
CA LYS A 182 12.05 -10.57 8.86
C LYS A 182 11.47 -9.70 9.99
N ASP A 183 12.04 -8.52 10.23
CA ASP A 183 11.60 -7.57 11.25
C ASP A 183 11.13 -6.26 10.59
N GLU A 184 9.82 -6.05 10.55
CA GLU A 184 9.20 -4.89 9.91
C GLU A 184 9.46 -3.61 10.71
N TRP A 185 9.43 -3.70 12.04
CA TRP A 185 9.59 -2.54 12.89
C TRP A 185 11.03 -2.03 12.86
N LEU A 186 11.99 -2.93 13.02
CA LEU A 186 13.41 -2.60 12.88
C LEU A 186 13.71 -2.00 11.51
N ALA A 187 13.10 -2.55 10.45
CA ALA A 187 13.28 -2.03 9.10
C ALA A 187 12.72 -0.61 8.92
N LEU A 188 11.52 -0.34 9.46
CA LEU A 188 10.91 1.00 9.44
C LEU A 188 11.73 2.02 10.23
N GLN A 189 12.24 1.65 11.41
CA GLN A 189 13.12 2.51 12.21
C GLN A 189 14.42 2.81 11.47
N SER A 190 14.97 1.81 10.77
CA SER A 190 16.20 1.96 9.99
C SER A 190 15.99 2.85 8.75
N ALA A 191 14.86 2.72 8.05
CA ALA A 191 14.48 3.61 6.96
C ALA A 191 14.20 5.05 7.46
N TYR A 192 13.61 5.19 8.65
CA TYR A 192 13.44 6.49 9.30
C TYR A 192 14.77 7.15 9.64
N HIS A 193 15.75 6.40 10.14
CA HIS A 193 17.09 6.93 10.38
C HIS A 193 17.70 7.51 9.10
N TRP A 194 17.58 6.81 7.96
CA TRP A 194 17.99 7.35 6.67
C TRP A 194 17.19 8.60 6.30
N PHE A 195 15.88 8.60 6.46
CA PHE A 195 15.04 9.75 6.12
C PHE A 195 15.41 11.01 6.93
N GLU A 196 15.76 10.84 8.21
CA GLU A 196 16.11 11.94 9.11
C GLU A 196 17.57 12.42 8.92
N LYS A 197 18.52 11.49 8.76
CA LYS A 197 19.96 11.79 8.78
C LYS A 197 20.62 11.79 7.40
N ASN A 198 19.91 11.31 6.37
CA ASN A 198 20.45 11.03 5.05
C ASN A 198 21.65 10.06 5.10
N GLU A 199 21.65 9.14 6.08
CA GLU A 199 22.68 8.13 6.31
C GLU A 199 22.02 6.78 6.61
N LEU A 200 22.53 5.68 6.06
CA LEU A 200 22.00 4.36 6.39
C LEU A 200 22.38 3.98 7.83
N SER A 201 21.41 3.49 8.61
CA SER A 201 21.68 3.00 9.94
C SER A 201 22.59 1.75 9.91
N GLU A 202 23.28 1.50 11.03
CA GLU A 202 24.12 0.31 11.21
C GLU A 202 23.41 -1.01 10.92
N THR A 203 22.08 -1.06 11.09
CA THR A 203 21.26 -2.23 10.78
C THR A 203 21.39 -2.68 9.32
N PHE A 204 21.58 -1.75 8.38
CA PHE A 204 21.78 -2.10 6.96
C PHE A 204 23.06 -2.91 6.73
N LYS A 205 24.04 -2.87 7.64
CA LYS A 205 25.26 -3.71 7.55
C LYS A 205 24.99 -5.20 7.70
N GLN A 206 23.78 -5.59 8.13
CA GLN A 206 23.36 -6.99 8.14
C GLN A 206 23.10 -7.54 6.74
N LEU A 207 22.80 -6.68 5.75
CA LEU A 207 22.65 -7.08 4.36
C LEU A 207 23.99 -7.59 3.81
N PRO A 208 23.97 -8.55 2.87
CA PRO A 208 25.17 -8.94 2.14
C PRO A 208 25.74 -7.73 1.38
N LYS A 209 27.05 -7.72 1.16
CA LYS A 209 27.71 -6.62 0.44
C LYS A 209 27.37 -6.56 -1.04
N GLU A 210 27.02 -7.70 -1.62
CA GLU A 210 26.61 -7.85 -3.01
C GLU A 210 25.28 -8.61 -3.05
N PHE A 211 24.30 -8.09 -3.78
CA PHE A 211 23.02 -8.76 -4.01
C PHE A 211 22.26 -8.16 -5.20
N GLU A 212 21.33 -8.95 -5.75
CA GLU A 212 20.35 -8.45 -6.71
C GLU A 212 19.07 -8.02 -5.99
N LEU A 213 18.59 -6.82 -6.33
CA LEU A 213 17.33 -6.26 -5.85
C LEU A 213 16.31 -6.31 -6.97
N ILE A 214 15.40 -7.27 -6.90
CA ILE A 214 14.33 -7.45 -7.87
C ILE A 214 13.04 -6.82 -7.34
N VAL A 215 12.36 -6.02 -8.16
CA VAL A 215 11.00 -5.54 -7.89
C VAL A 215 10.07 -5.91 -9.03
N VAL A 216 8.91 -6.47 -8.66
CA VAL A 216 7.75 -6.61 -9.55
C VAL A 216 6.70 -5.61 -9.06
N GLU A 217 6.32 -4.67 -9.92
CA GLU A 217 5.38 -3.60 -9.57
C GLU A 217 4.44 -3.27 -10.73
N ASP A 218 3.23 -2.83 -10.43
CA ASP A 218 2.21 -2.51 -11.42
C ASP A 218 2.11 -1.00 -11.69
N THR A 219 2.95 -0.21 -11.00
CA THR A 219 3.01 1.24 -11.13
C THR A 219 4.44 1.77 -11.24
N MET A 220 4.65 2.80 -12.08
CA MET A 220 5.93 3.53 -12.14
C MET A 220 6.32 4.18 -10.80
N GLY A 221 5.36 4.48 -9.92
CA GLY A 221 5.65 5.02 -8.59
C GLY A 221 6.44 4.03 -7.73
N GLY A 222 6.07 2.75 -7.76
CA GLY A 222 6.77 1.70 -7.02
C GLY A 222 8.14 1.39 -7.62
N ILE A 223 8.22 1.31 -8.95
CA ILE A 223 9.51 1.14 -9.66
C ILE A 223 10.51 2.22 -9.26
N ARG A 224 10.11 3.49 -9.31
CA ARG A 224 10.99 4.61 -8.92
C ARG A 224 11.41 4.56 -7.46
N SER A 225 10.50 4.17 -6.56
CA SER A 225 10.80 4.00 -5.14
C SER A 225 11.94 3.00 -4.93
N VAL A 226 11.91 1.85 -5.60
CA VAL A 226 12.95 0.83 -5.50
C VAL A 226 14.25 1.23 -6.19
N GLN A 227 14.19 1.87 -7.36
CA GLN A 227 15.38 2.40 -8.03
C GLN A 227 16.14 3.37 -7.12
N SER A 228 15.43 4.35 -6.53
CA SER A 228 16.04 5.29 -5.59
C SER A 228 16.57 4.60 -4.33
N ALA A 229 15.87 3.58 -3.80
CA ALA A 229 16.38 2.79 -2.67
C ALA A 229 17.68 2.05 -3.02
N GLY A 230 17.77 1.46 -4.21
CA GLY A 230 18.98 0.80 -4.70
C GLY A 230 20.13 1.78 -4.91
N GLU A 231 19.88 2.97 -5.46
CA GLU A 231 20.89 4.03 -5.59
C GLU A 231 21.44 4.48 -4.23
N ILE A 232 20.57 4.60 -3.22
CA ILE A 232 20.97 4.93 -1.84
C ILE A 232 21.89 3.84 -1.26
N LEU A 233 21.55 2.57 -1.48
CA LEU A 233 22.38 1.43 -1.05
C LEU A 233 23.73 1.42 -1.77
N GLN A 234 23.75 1.66 -3.09
CA GLN A 234 24.99 1.77 -3.86
C GLN A 234 25.89 2.91 -3.35
N GLN A 235 25.32 4.09 -3.08
CA GLN A 235 26.04 5.23 -2.51
C GLN A 235 26.63 4.92 -1.12
N ALA A 236 25.98 4.04 -0.36
CA ALA A 236 26.48 3.56 0.93
C ALA A 236 27.52 2.41 0.81
N GLY A 237 27.94 2.07 -0.42
CA GLY A 237 29.00 1.09 -0.68
C GLY A 237 28.53 -0.37 -0.72
N PHE A 238 27.27 -0.62 -1.04
CA PHE A 238 26.79 -1.94 -1.42
C PHE A 238 26.89 -2.13 -2.95
N ASP A 239 27.19 -3.34 -3.40
CA ASP A 239 27.09 -3.72 -4.81
C ASP A 239 25.69 -4.28 -5.08
N VAL A 240 24.76 -3.38 -5.43
CA VAL A 240 23.35 -3.74 -5.66
C VAL A 240 23.05 -3.72 -7.14
N HIS A 241 22.68 -4.87 -7.72
CA HIS A 241 22.15 -4.92 -9.07
C HIS A 241 20.63 -4.76 -9.03
N ILE A 242 20.08 -3.70 -9.61
CA ILE A 242 18.64 -3.40 -9.51
C ILE A 242 17.93 -3.93 -10.77
N LYS A 243 17.00 -4.85 -10.59
CA LYS A 243 16.15 -5.40 -11.66
C LYS A 243 14.70 -5.00 -11.43
N THR A 244 14.17 -4.22 -12.35
CA THR A 244 12.80 -3.67 -12.27
C THR A 244 11.91 -4.32 -13.33
N ILE A 245 10.78 -4.87 -12.90
CA ILE A 245 9.84 -5.61 -13.76
C ILE A 245 8.44 -5.01 -13.59
N GLY A 246 7.80 -4.67 -14.70
CA GLY A 246 6.44 -4.15 -14.73
C GLY A 246 5.40 -5.25 -14.87
N LEU A 247 4.40 -5.31 -14.00
CA LEU A 247 3.23 -6.18 -14.15
C LEU A 247 2.04 -5.36 -14.69
N THR A 248 1.57 -5.67 -15.89
CA THR A 248 0.59 -4.85 -16.60
C THR A 248 -0.84 -5.33 -16.38
N SER A 249 -1.06 -6.62 -16.13
CA SER A 249 -2.40 -7.24 -16.05
C SER A 249 -3.27 -6.86 -17.26
N ASP A 250 -2.74 -7.09 -18.47
CA ASP A 250 -3.33 -6.74 -19.77
C ASP A 250 -3.56 -5.24 -20.04
N SER A 251 -3.09 -4.36 -19.15
CA SER A 251 -3.27 -2.92 -19.31
C SER A 251 -2.27 -2.33 -20.30
N GLN A 252 -2.77 -1.99 -21.50
CA GLN A 252 -1.98 -1.28 -22.52
C GLN A 252 -1.41 0.06 -22.03
N ALA A 253 -2.13 0.75 -21.13
CA ALA A 253 -1.66 1.99 -20.54
C ALA A 253 -0.43 1.77 -19.64
N LYS A 254 -0.44 0.72 -18.80
CA LYS A 254 0.71 0.33 -17.98
C LYS A 254 1.88 -0.13 -18.85
N ALA A 255 1.63 -1.01 -19.82
CA ALA A 255 2.66 -1.50 -20.77
C ALA A 255 3.35 -0.34 -21.50
N SER A 256 2.57 0.63 -21.98
CA SER A 256 3.09 1.83 -22.65
C SER A 256 3.95 2.69 -21.70
N ALA A 257 3.57 2.79 -20.42
CA ALA A 257 4.35 3.54 -19.43
C ALA A 257 5.69 2.86 -19.12
N PHE A 258 5.69 1.54 -18.88
CA PHE A 258 6.91 0.77 -18.64
C PHE A 258 7.85 0.81 -19.84
N LYS A 259 7.34 0.57 -21.05
CA LYS A 259 8.14 0.62 -22.29
C LYS A 259 8.79 1.99 -22.52
N LYS A 260 8.07 3.09 -22.26
CA LYS A 260 8.63 4.44 -22.34
C LYS A 260 9.78 4.68 -21.35
N ALA A 261 9.73 3.99 -20.21
CA ALA A 261 10.76 4.06 -19.17
C ALA A 261 11.88 3.01 -19.34
N GLY A 262 11.85 2.20 -20.42
CA GLY A 262 12.84 1.13 -20.64
C GLY A 262 12.72 -0.03 -19.67
N ILE A 263 11.56 -0.20 -19.02
CA ILE A 263 11.29 -1.27 -18.05
C ILE A 263 10.69 -2.46 -18.79
N GLU A 264 11.27 -3.64 -18.59
CA GLU A 264 10.70 -4.91 -19.06
C GLU A 264 9.36 -5.16 -18.35
N CYS A 265 8.34 -5.58 -19.09
CA CYS A 265 7.01 -5.78 -18.53
C CYS A 265 6.32 -7.02 -19.10
N PHE A 266 5.48 -7.63 -18.26
CA PHE A 266 4.76 -8.87 -18.53
C PHE A 266 3.30 -8.71 -18.11
N ASP A 267 2.41 -9.47 -18.74
CA ASP A 267 0.98 -9.41 -18.44
C ASP A 267 0.64 -10.21 -17.18
N THR A 268 1.36 -11.31 -16.93
CA THR A 268 1.10 -12.22 -15.81
C THR A 268 2.35 -12.60 -15.02
N TRP A 269 2.15 -13.16 -13.82
CA TRP A 269 3.24 -13.71 -13.02
C TRP A 269 3.85 -14.96 -13.64
N GLU A 270 3.06 -15.78 -14.32
CA GLU A 270 3.55 -16.97 -15.03
C GLU A 270 4.60 -16.60 -16.08
N GLU A 271 4.39 -15.50 -16.81
CA GLU A 271 5.36 -15.00 -17.78
C GLU A 271 6.65 -14.54 -17.11
N ILE A 272 6.55 -13.80 -16.00
CA ILE A 272 7.70 -13.34 -15.21
C ILE A 272 8.56 -14.54 -14.79
N ILE A 273 7.91 -15.52 -14.17
CA ILE A 273 8.53 -16.72 -13.59
C ILE A 273 9.11 -17.67 -14.65
N THR A 274 8.59 -17.62 -15.89
CA THR A 274 9.08 -18.47 -16.99
C THR A 274 10.23 -17.82 -17.73
N ASN A 275 10.19 -16.50 -17.92
CA ASN A 275 11.18 -15.77 -18.71
C ASN A 275 12.36 -15.26 -17.88
N LEU A 276 12.19 -15.16 -16.57
CA LEU A 276 13.21 -14.69 -15.65
C LEU A 276 13.55 -15.81 -14.67
N GLU A 277 14.85 -16.03 -14.44
CA GLU A 277 15.34 -16.93 -13.39
C GLU A 277 15.12 -16.29 -12.01
N ILE A 278 13.85 -16.21 -11.61
CA ILE A 278 13.32 -15.81 -10.28
C ILE A 278 12.61 -17.03 -9.68
#